data_AF-A0A2P5M1T7-F1
#
_entry.id   AF-A0A2P5M1T7-F1
#
_cell.length_a   1.000
_cell.length_b   1.000
_cell.length_c   1.000
_cell.angle_alpha   90.00
_cell.angle_beta   90.00
_cell.angle_gamma   90.00
#
_symmetry.space_group_name_H-M   'P 1'
#
loop_
_entity.id
_entity.type
_entity.pdbx_description
1 polymer ?
#
loop_
_entity_poly.entity_id
_entity_poly.type
_entity_poly.pdbx_seq_one_letter_code
_entity_poly.pdbx_strand_id
1 'polypeptide(L)'
;MKPVYFIAAASLSFFATNALAETKKPTSKWTCEDFLAVDDQFQPKVIYWSSAQSKKGKPLATDVDIEGTEKVIPIIIDDCKKAPQESFWSKLKGAWKKVETDAKSLGKKL
;
A
#
# COMPACT_ATOMS: atom_id res chain seq x y z
N MET A 1 29.65 -47.29 25.10
CA MET A 1 28.82 -47.73 23.96
C MET A 1 27.64 -46.77 23.85
N LYS A 2 27.56 -46.02 22.75
CA LYS A 2 26.52 -45.01 22.48
C LYS A 2 25.39 -45.64 21.66
N PRO A 3 24.14 -45.24 21.90
CA PRO A 3 23.19 -45.03 20.83
C PRO A 3 22.85 -43.54 20.77
N VAL A 4 23.40 -42.86 19.77
CA VAL A 4 23.02 -41.49 19.42
C VAL A 4 21.70 -41.60 18.65
N TYR A 5 20.62 -41.07 19.24
CA TYR A 5 19.32 -40.95 18.61
C TYR A 5 19.42 -39.94 17.45
N PHE A 6 19.24 -40.42 16.23
CA PHE A 6 19.01 -39.59 15.05
C PHE A 6 17.61 -38.95 15.17
N ILE A 7 17.55 -37.70 15.61
CA ILE A 7 16.34 -36.88 15.49
C ILE A 7 16.34 -36.25 14.09
N ALA A 8 15.39 -36.69 13.28
CA ALA A 8 15.13 -36.18 11.95
C ALA A 8 14.82 -34.67 11.99
N ALA A 9 15.61 -33.88 11.26
CA ALA A 9 15.32 -32.49 11.00
C ALA A 9 14.16 -32.41 9.99
N ALA A 10 12.93 -32.25 10.47
CA ALA A 10 11.79 -31.90 9.65
C ALA A 10 11.90 -30.41 9.29
N SER A 11 12.51 -30.12 8.15
CA SER A 11 12.49 -28.80 7.53
C SER A 11 11.05 -28.49 7.09
N LEU A 12 10.32 -27.75 7.91
CA LEU A 12 9.05 -27.12 7.54
C LEU A 12 9.33 -26.05 6.49
N SER A 13 9.19 -26.44 5.22
CA SER A 13 9.14 -25.51 4.10
C SER A 13 7.95 -24.57 4.31
N PHE A 14 8.22 -23.30 4.61
CA PHE A 14 7.22 -22.24 4.51
C PHE A 14 6.75 -22.20 3.06
N PHE A 15 5.58 -22.79 2.78
CA PHE A 15 4.87 -22.52 1.54
C PHE A 15 4.46 -21.05 1.60
N ALA A 16 5.18 -20.21 0.87
CA ALA A 16 4.68 -18.89 0.51
C ALA A 16 3.39 -19.12 -0.27
N THR A 17 2.25 -18.97 0.39
CA THR A 17 0.96 -18.89 -0.27
C THR A 17 1.00 -17.61 -1.09
N ASN A 18 1.31 -17.74 -2.38
CA ASN A 18 1.04 -16.69 -3.35
C ASN A 18 -0.47 -16.49 -3.33
N ALA A 19 -0.93 -15.55 -2.49
CA ALA A 19 -2.29 -15.06 -2.52
C ALA A 19 -2.46 -14.39 -3.87
N LEU A 20 -2.92 -15.16 -4.86
CA LEU A 20 -3.51 -14.61 -6.06
C LEU A 20 -4.65 -13.73 -5.54
N ALA A 21 -4.47 -12.41 -5.57
CA ALA A 21 -5.44 -11.46 -5.07
C ALA A 21 -6.82 -11.90 -5.56
N GLU A 22 -7.73 -12.23 -4.64
CA GLU A 22 -9.08 -12.63 -4.99
C GLU A 22 -9.74 -11.42 -5.65
N THR A 23 -9.75 -11.40 -6.99
CA THR A 23 -10.23 -10.30 -7.85
C THR A 23 -11.73 -10.02 -7.71
N LYS A 24 -12.40 -10.64 -6.73
CA LYS A 24 -13.81 -10.43 -6.38
C LYS A 24 -14.03 -9.29 -5.39
N LYS A 25 -13.00 -8.90 -4.60
CA LYS A 25 -13.21 -7.88 -3.57
C LYS A 25 -13.37 -6.49 -4.21
N PRO A 26 -14.49 -5.77 -3.96
CA PRO A 26 -14.66 -4.41 -4.47
C PRO A 26 -13.52 -3.51 -4.00
N THR A 27 -12.95 -2.71 -4.90
CA THR A 27 -11.83 -1.79 -4.59
C THR A 27 -12.15 -0.84 -3.43
N SER A 28 -13.41 -0.45 -3.26
CA SER A 28 -13.90 0.34 -2.13
C SER A 28 -13.68 -0.29 -0.75
N LYS A 29 -13.39 -1.60 -0.70
CA LYS A 29 -13.14 -2.39 0.53
C LYS A 29 -11.68 -2.85 0.67
N TRP A 30 -10.78 -2.42 -0.21
CA TRP A 30 -9.39 -2.87 -0.18
C TRP A 30 -8.68 -2.54 1.15
N THR A 31 -7.97 -3.53 1.67
CA THR A 31 -6.91 -3.38 2.66
C THR A 31 -5.59 -3.03 1.96
N CYS A 32 -4.59 -2.67 2.75
CA CYS A 32 -3.23 -2.50 2.26
C CYS A 32 -2.66 -3.79 1.66
N GLU A 33 -3.02 -4.96 2.21
CA GLU A 33 -2.64 -6.26 1.64
C GLU A 33 -3.22 -6.46 0.24
N ASP A 34 -4.49 -6.11 0.01
CA ASP A 34 -5.10 -6.18 -1.32
C ASP A 34 -4.36 -5.29 -2.33
N PHE A 35 -3.96 -4.08 -1.91
CA PHE A 35 -3.17 -3.17 -2.74
C PHE A 35 -1.76 -3.69 -3.01
N LEU A 36 -1.08 -4.24 -1.99
CA LEU A 36 0.27 -4.76 -2.12
C LEU A 36 0.34 -6.04 -2.96
N ALA A 37 -0.78 -6.75 -3.10
CA ALA A 37 -0.91 -7.91 -3.99
C ALA A 37 -1.05 -7.52 -5.47
N VAL A 38 -1.29 -6.23 -5.78
CA VAL A 38 -1.17 -5.72 -7.14
C VAL A 38 0.30 -5.77 -7.55
N ASP A 39 0.55 -6.23 -8.78
CA ASP A 39 1.88 -6.21 -9.38
C ASP A 39 2.54 -4.84 -9.23
N ASP A 40 3.80 -4.82 -8.84
CA ASP A 40 4.52 -3.62 -8.43
C ASP A 40 4.57 -2.56 -9.53
N GLN A 41 4.59 -2.97 -10.80
CA GLN A 41 4.55 -2.07 -11.95
C GLN A 41 3.17 -1.38 -12.13
N PHE A 42 2.13 -1.94 -11.51
CA PHE A 42 0.76 -1.41 -11.57
C PHE A 42 0.32 -0.70 -10.29
N GLN A 43 1.03 -0.87 -9.17
CA GLN A 43 0.75 -0.15 -7.92
C GLN A 43 0.71 1.39 -8.11
N PRO A 44 1.68 2.04 -8.81
CA PRO A 44 1.59 3.47 -9.10
C PRO A 44 0.33 3.84 -9.88
N LYS A 45 -0.08 3.01 -10.85
CA LYS A 45 -1.26 3.25 -11.69
C LYS A 45 -2.55 3.20 -10.86
N VAL A 46 -2.63 2.30 -9.87
CA VAL A 46 -3.75 2.26 -8.91
C VAL A 46 -3.82 3.56 -8.12
N ILE A 47 -2.69 4.10 -7.69
CA ILE A 47 -2.63 5.35 -6.91
C ILE A 47 -3.06 6.54 -7.79
N TYR A 48 -2.59 6.61 -9.04
CA TYR A 48 -3.04 7.60 -10.02
C TYR A 48 -4.53 7.52 -10.31
N TRP A 49 -5.08 6.31 -10.45
CA TRP A 49 -6.53 6.13 -10.62
C TRP A 49 -7.30 6.54 -9.36
N SER A 50 -6.74 6.27 -8.19
CA SER A 50 -7.35 6.59 -6.89
C SER A 50 -7.31 8.09 -6.59
N SER A 51 -6.30 8.83 -7.07
CA SER A 51 -6.22 10.29 -6.90
C SER A 51 -7.36 11.03 -7.62
N ALA A 52 -7.86 10.47 -8.72
CA ALA A 52 -9.07 10.95 -9.39
C ALA A 52 -10.37 10.62 -8.63
N GLN A 53 -10.37 9.64 -7.72
CA GLN A 53 -11.55 9.17 -6.96
C GLN A 53 -11.45 9.49 -5.46
N SER A 54 -11.69 10.72 -5.00
CA SER A 54 -12.10 10.85 -3.59
C SER A 54 -13.58 10.62 -3.38
N LYS A 55 -13.87 10.02 -2.22
CA LYS A 55 -15.20 9.96 -1.62
C LYS A 55 -15.89 11.34 -1.69
N LYS A 56 -17.13 11.34 -2.21
CA LYS A 56 -18.03 12.50 -2.45
C LYS A 56 -17.87 13.21 -3.81
N GLY A 57 -17.18 12.62 -4.79
CA GLY A 57 -17.06 13.21 -6.13
C GLY A 57 -16.19 14.46 -6.18
N LYS A 58 -15.44 14.74 -5.12
CA LYS A 58 -14.35 15.72 -5.12
C LYS A 58 -13.05 14.96 -5.38
N PRO A 59 -12.29 15.25 -6.43
CA PRO A 59 -10.96 14.68 -6.66
C PRO A 59 -10.02 14.84 -5.44
N LEU A 60 -9.04 13.92 -5.25
CA LEU A 60 -8.08 14.03 -4.11
C LEU A 60 -7.14 15.20 -4.35
N ALA A 61 -6.97 15.58 -5.61
CA ALA A 61 -6.39 16.82 -6.07
C ALA A 61 -7.32 17.41 -7.16
N THR A 62 -7.44 18.73 -7.25
CA THR A 62 -8.36 19.42 -8.19
C THR A 62 -8.14 19.05 -9.66
N ASP A 63 -6.93 18.59 -9.96
CA ASP A 63 -6.44 18.08 -11.24
C ASP A 63 -5.71 16.76 -11.01
N VAL A 64 -5.27 16.07 -12.07
CA VAL A 64 -4.33 14.96 -11.91
C VAL A 64 -2.99 15.52 -11.45
N ASP A 65 -2.82 15.67 -10.13
CA ASP A 65 -1.60 16.17 -9.50
C ASP A 65 -0.49 15.11 -9.60
N ILE A 66 0.25 15.16 -10.69
CA ILE A 66 1.40 14.28 -10.96
C ILE A 66 2.42 14.41 -9.83
N GLU A 67 2.84 15.63 -9.49
CA GLU A 67 3.91 15.86 -8.53
C GLU A 67 3.53 15.40 -7.11
N GLY A 68 2.30 15.70 -6.69
CA GLY A 68 1.75 15.21 -5.43
C GLY A 68 1.60 13.70 -5.42
N THR A 69 1.13 13.10 -6.53
CA THR A 69 1.00 11.64 -6.64
C THR A 69 2.35 10.94 -6.57
N GLU A 70 3.38 11.45 -7.26
CA GLU A 70 4.75 10.94 -7.20
C GLU A 70 5.32 10.98 -5.76
N LYS A 71 4.98 12.00 -4.97
CA LYS A 71 5.35 12.07 -3.55
C LYS A 71 4.55 11.10 -2.69
N VAL A 72 3.27 10.87 -3.01
CA VAL A 72 2.39 9.95 -2.29
C VAL A 72 2.79 8.49 -2.49
N ILE A 73 3.18 8.09 -3.70
CA ILE A 73 3.51 6.69 -4.06
C ILE A 73 4.44 6.00 -3.05
N PRO A 74 5.64 6.53 -2.74
CA PRO A 74 6.54 5.87 -1.79
C PRO A 74 5.98 5.87 -0.36
N ILE A 75 5.19 6.87 0.03
CA ILE A 75 4.59 6.97 1.37
C ILE A 75 3.52 5.90 1.55
N ILE A 76 2.59 5.76 0.60
CA ILE A 76 1.50 4.79 0.72
C ILE A 76 2.02 3.34 0.65
N ILE A 77 3.02 3.07 -0.19
CA ILE A 77 3.65 1.74 -0.26
C ILE A 77 4.30 1.38 1.09
N ASP A 78 5.05 2.31 1.69
CA ASP A 78 5.70 2.10 2.99
C ASP A 78 4.66 1.94 4.13
N ASP A 79 3.67 2.84 4.19
CA ASP A 79 2.59 2.77 5.17
C ASP A 79 1.79 1.47 5.08
N CYS A 80 1.53 0.99 3.86
CA CYS A 80 0.83 -0.27 3.64
C CYS A 80 1.68 -1.50 3.99
N LYS A 81 2.99 -1.47 3.73
CA LYS A 81 3.90 -2.54 4.18
C LYS A 81 3.94 -2.67 5.69
N LYS A 82 3.85 -1.55 6.41
CA LYS A 82 3.81 -1.51 7.88
C LYS A 82 2.47 -1.95 8.48
N ALA A 83 1.38 -1.81 7.74
CA ALA A 83 0.02 -2.07 8.22
C ALA A 83 -0.85 -2.77 7.17
N PRO A 84 -0.54 -4.03 6.79
CA PRO A 84 -1.21 -4.74 5.70
C PRO A 84 -2.72 -4.93 5.91
N GLN A 85 -3.15 -5.06 7.17
CA GLN A 85 -4.56 -5.27 7.53
C GLN A 85 -5.39 -3.98 7.56
N GLU A 86 -4.76 -2.80 7.47
CA GLU A 86 -5.48 -1.53 7.48
C GLU A 86 -6.12 -1.20 6.13
N SER A 87 -7.08 -0.28 6.13
CA SER A 87 -7.74 0.17 4.90
C SER A 87 -6.78 0.96 4.01
N PHE A 88 -6.68 0.54 2.74
CA PHE A 88 -5.91 1.23 1.70
C PHE A 88 -6.34 2.70 1.57
N TRP A 89 -7.65 2.96 1.48
CA TRP A 89 -8.20 4.32 1.33
C TRP A 89 -7.91 5.23 2.53
N SER A 90 -7.81 4.67 3.74
CA SER A 90 -7.44 5.44 4.92
C SER A 90 -5.99 5.87 4.86
N LYS A 91 -5.09 4.93 4.55
CA LYS A 91 -3.66 5.21 4.38
C LYS A 91 -3.41 6.18 3.22
N LEU A 92 -4.06 5.99 2.08
CA LEU A 92 -3.92 6.86 0.91
C LEU A 92 -4.27 8.31 1.25
N LYS A 93 -5.38 8.54 1.95
CA LYS A 93 -5.76 9.88 2.43
C LYS A 93 -4.73 10.45 3.42
N GLY A 94 -4.19 9.61 4.30
CA GLY A 94 -3.12 10.00 5.22
C GLY A 94 -1.87 10.47 4.49
N ALA A 95 -1.45 9.74 3.46
CA ALA A 95 -0.31 10.08 2.61
C ALA A 95 -0.52 11.42 1.90
N TRP A 96 -1.69 11.65 1.30
CA TRP A 96 -2.04 12.96 0.70
C TRP A 96 -1.98 14.10 1.71
N LYS A 97 -2.58 13.93 2.89
CA LYS A 97 -2.54 14.94 3.96
C LYS A 97 -1.11 15.26 4.41
N LYS A 98 -0.23 14.26 4.43
CA LYS A 98 1.19 14.44 4.75
C LYS A 98 1.87 15.30 3.68
N VAL A 99 1.70 14.98 2.39
CA VAL A 99 2.26 15.76 1.28
C VAL A 99 1.74 17.21 1.28
N GLU A 100 0.46 17.43 1.52
CA GLU A 100 -0.11 18.78 1.64
C GLU A 100 0.48 19.57 2.82
N THR A 101 0.69 18.90 3.96
CA THR A 101 1.25 19.53 5.16
C THR A 101 2.71 19.90 4.93
N ASP A 102 3.48 19.00 4.30
CA ASP A 102 4.88 19.24 3.96
C ASP A 102 5.01 20.41 2.99
N ALA A 103 4.17 20.46 1.95
CA ALA A 103 4.12 21.57 0.99
C ALA A 103 3.79 22.92 1.66
N LYS A 104 2.77 22.96 2.54
CA LYS A 104 2.43 24.17 3.32
C LYS A 104 3.58 24.61 4.23
N SER A 105 4.30 23.66 4.83
CA SER A 105 5.42 23.97 5.72
C SER A 105 6.61 24.60 4.98
N LEU A 106 6.85 24.18 3.74
CA LEU A 106 7.89 24.76 2.87
C LEU A 106 7.49 26.16 2.39
N GLY A 107 6.24 26.34 1.97
CA GLY A 107 5.74 27.66 1.55
C GLY A 107 5.75 28.72 2.66
N LYS A 108 5.60 28.31 3.93
CA LYS A 108 5.71 29.22 5.08
C LYS A 108 7.17 29.61 5.43
N LYS A 109 8.14 28.84 4.95
CA LYS A 109 9.58 29.06 5.22
C LYS A 109 10.28 29.89 4.14
N LEU A 110 9.59 30.16 3.03
CA LEU A 110 10.00 31.06 1.96
C LEU A 110 9.38 32.45 2.18
#